data_AF-A0A172YVI0-F1
#
_entry.id   AF-A0A172YVI0-F1
#
_cell.length_a   1.000
_cell.length_b   1.000
_cell.length_c   1.000
_cell.angle_alpha   90.00
_cell.angle_beta   90.00
_cell.angle_gamma   90.00
#
_symmetry.space_group_name_H-M   'P 1'
#
loop_
_entity.id
_entity.type
_entity.pdbx_description
1 polymer ?
#
loop_
_entity_poly.entity_id
_entity_poly.type
_entity_poly.pdbx_seq_one_letter_code
_entity_poly.pdbx_strand_id
1 'polypeptide(L)'
;MTDIKLDDIDEKNGELEGLRSKNRELLNEVKQLKIQLRELQASAVGDNGETEKLKAELLEFKTRDGWSAITKHSGVLPEMVKYMRQELGANLSIGEDGSMQFVNAEGKILTDSKGRDLSPLEVDDVRLLTESVREKFPAFWPRPTGTGAVGNGHGRAVPPTPETDEPAKHEKPASFGLK
;
A
#
# COMPACT_ATOMS: atom_id res chain seq x y z
N MET A 1 -35.29 -76.89 30.01
CA MET A 1 -36.16 -75.72 30.18
C MET A 1 -35.44 -74.79 31.15
N THR A 2 -34.94 -73.66 30.67
CA THR A 2 -34.35 -72.63 31.51
C THR A 2 -35.48 -71.82 32.13
N ASP A 3 -35.77 -72.07 33.40
CA ASP A 3 -36.65 -71.22 34.20
C ASP A 3 -35.95 -69.88 34.41
N ILE A 4 -36.34 -68.90 33.61
CA ILE A 4 -35.96 -67.51 33.83
C ILE A 4 -36.74 -67.06 35.06
N LYS A 5 -36.03 -66.69 36.13
CA LYS A 5 -36.67 -66.19 37.34
C LYS A 5 -37.20 -64.79 37.04
N LEU A 6 -38.42 -64.48 37.49
CA LEU A 6 -39.05 -63.17 37.31
C LEU A 6 -38.13 -62.02 37.79
N ASP A 7 -37.36 -62.26 38.85
CA ASP A 7 -36.38 -61.31 39.39
C ASP A 7 -35.31 -60.90 38.36
N ASP A 8 -34.86 -61.84 37.51
CA ASP A 8 -33.86 -61.57 36.46
C ASP A 8 -34.45 -60.69 35.35
N ILE A 9 -35.76 -60.78 35.09
CA ILE A 9 -36.46 -59.98 34.07
C ILE A 9 -36.62 -58.54 34.56
N ASP A 10 -36.98 -58.35 35.83
CA ASP A 10 -37.16 -57.02 36.42
C ASP A 10 -35.83 -56.26 36.53
N GLU A 11 -34.73 -56.94 36.89
CA GLU A 11 -33.39 -56.35 36.90
C GLU A 11 -32.96 -55.91 35.49
N LYS A 12 -33.17 -56.76 34.48
CA LYS A 12 -32.84 -56.44 33.08
C LYS A 12 -33.68 -55.30 32.51
N ASN A 13 -34.94 -55.19 32.92
CA ASN A 13 -35.82 -54.08 32.54
C ASN A 13 -35.35 -52.75 33.15
N GLY A 14 -34.93 -52.76 34.42
CA GLY A 14 -34.34 -51.58 35.09
C GLY A 14 -33.05 -51.11 34.40
N GLU A 15 -32.15 -52.03 34.04
CA GLU A 15 -30.95 -51.72 33.26
C GLU A 15 -31.30 -51.11 31.89
N LEU A 16 -32.30 -51.66 31.19
CA LEU A 16 -32.78 -51.16 29.91
C LEU A 16 -33.35 -49.74 29.99
N GLU A 17 -34.10 -49.42 31.04
CA GLU A 17 -34.62 -48.07 31.27
C GLU A 17 -33.49 -47.08 31.58
N GLY A 18 -32.51 -47.48 32.39
CA GLY A 18 -31.31 -46.69 32.67
C GLY A 18 -30.52 -46.38 31.40
N LEU A 19 -30.28 -47.38 30.55
CA LEU A 19 -29.61 -47.22 29.26
C LEU A 19 -30.41 -46.32 28.30
N ARG A 20 -31.74 -46.44 28.27
CA ARG A 20 -32.62 -45.57 27.46
C ARG A 20 -32.62 -44.13 27.94
N SER A 21 -32.51 -43.90 29.25
CA SER A 21 -32.37 -42.56 29.82
C SER A 21 -31.04 -41.94 29.41
N LYS A 22 -29.94 -42.70 29.59
CA LYS A 22 -28.60 -42.25 29.23
C LYS A 22 -28.42 -41.99 27.73
N ASN A 23 -29.03 -42.81 26.88
CA ASN A 23 -29.07 -42.55 25.44
C ASN A 23 -29.82 -41.27 25.08
N ARG A 24 -30.89 -40.91 25.81
CA ARG A 24 -31.59 -39.64 25.60
C ARG A 24 -30.74 -38.45 26.03
N GLU A 25 -30.03 -38.54 27.15
CA GLU A 25 -29.08 -37.52 27.58
C GLU A 25 -27.97 -37.31 26.55
N LEU A 26 -27.28 -38.38 26.14
CA LEU A 26 -26.21 -38.31 25.15
C LEU A 26 -26.70 -37.74 23.81
N LEU A 27 -27.91 -38.09 23.37
CA LEU A 27 -28.50 -37.50 22.18
C LEU A 27 -28.76 -35.99 22.32
N ASN A 28 -29.13 -35.53 23.52
CA ASN A 28 -29.31 -34.10 23.78
C ASN A 28 -27.98 -33.36 23.84
N GLU A 29 -26.96 -33.94 24.49
CA GLU A 29 -25.59 -33.39 24.52
C GLU A 29 -25.01 -33.28 23.11
N VAL A 30 -25.13 -34.32 22.28
CA VAL A 30 -24.67 -34.29 20.89
C VAL A 30 -25.37 -33.20 20.08
N LYS A 31 -26.66 -32.96 20.31
CA LYS A 31 -27.39 -31.86 19.66
C LYS A 31 -26.86 -30.51 20.11
N GLN A 32 -26.62 -30.31 21.40
CA GLN A 32 -26.09 -29.05 21.92
C GLN A 32 -24.66 -28.78 21.41
N LEU A 33 -23.79 -29.79 21.46
CA LEU A 33 -22.43 -29.70 20.93
C LEU A 33 -22.42 -29.34 19.44
N LYS A 34 -23.35 -29.91 18.66
CA LYS A 34 -23.47 -29.58 17.23
C LYS A 34 -23.89 -28.14 16.97
N ILE A 35 -24.72 -27.55 17.85
CA ILE A 35 -25.11 -26.13 17.77
C ILE A 35 -23.90 -25.25 18.10
N GLN A 36 -23.22 -25.51 19.21
CA GLN A 36 -22.03 -24.76 19.63
C GLN A 36 -20.93 -24.80 18.57
N LEU A 37 -20.71 -25.96 17.93
CA LEU A 37 -19.70 -26.11 16.89
C LEU A 37 -20.03 -25.26 15.66
N ARG A 38 -21.31 -25.13 15.28
CA ARG A 38 -21.74 -24.24 14.20
C ARG A 38 -21.55 -22.76 14.55
N GLU A 39 -21.85 -22.36 15.79
CA GLU A 39 -21.67 -20.99 16.26
C GLU A 39 -20.18 -20.59 16.28
N LEU A 40 -19.33 -21.45 16.81
CA LEU A 40 -17.87 -21.25 16.80
C LEU A 40 -17.33 -21.17 15.37
N GLN A 41 -17.79 -22.02 14.47
CA GLN A 41 -17.38 -21.99 13.07
C GLN A 41 -17.83 -20.69 12.37
N ALA A 42 -19.04 -20.20 12.66
CA ALA A 42 -19.53 -18.93 12.13
C ALA A 42 -18.73 -17.73 12.66
N SER A 43 -18.42 -17.70 13.96
CA SER A 43 -17.58 -16.66 14.57
C SER A 43 -16.17 -16.64 13.96
N ALA A 44 -15.53 -17.80 13.84
CA ALA A 44 -14.18 -17.90 13.27
C ALA A 44 -14.12 -17.43 11.81
N VAL A 45 -15.16 -17.69 11.00
CA VAL A 45 -15.25 -17.18 9.63
C VAL A 45 -15.44 -15.65 9.62
N GLY A 46 -16.25 -15.12 10.54
CA GLY A 46 -16.42 -13.67 10.72
C GLY A 46 -15.12 -12.95 11.08
N ASP A 47 -14.42 -13.44 12.09
CA ASP A 47 -13.15 -12.88 12.57
C ASP A 47 -12.06 -12.95 11.49
N ASN A 48 -12.01 -14.05 10.73
CA ASN A 48 -11.11 -14.16 9.57
C ASN A 48 -11.43 -13.13 8.47
N GLY A 49 -12.72 -12.84 8.23
CA GLY A 49 -13.12 -11.82 7.27
C GLY A 49 -12.72 -10.40 7.70
N GLU A 50 -12.82 -10.08 8.99
CA GLU A 50 -12.41 -8.78 9.53
C GLU A 50 -10.89 -8.60 9.55
N THR A 51 -10.15 -9.64 9.92
CA THR A 51 -8.68 -9.59 9.91
C THR A 51 -8.12 -9.39 8.50
N GLU A 52 -8.68 -10.03 7.46
CA GLU A 52 -8.26 -9.81 6.08
C GLU A 52 -8.59 -8.39 5.59
N LYS A 53 -9.74 -7.82 5.97
CA LYS A 53 -10.07 -6.42 5.67
C LYS A 53 -9.09 -5.45 6.31
N LEU A 54 -8.79 -5.63 7.60
CA LEU A 54 -7.85 -4.79 8.33
C LEU A 54 -6.43 -4.89 7.75
N LYS A 55 -6.00 -6.07 7.29
CA LYS A 55 -4.73 -6.23 6.56
C LYS A 55 -4.74 -5.46 5.24
N ALA A 56 -5.82 -5.52 4.48
CA ALA A 56 -5.95 -4.77 3.22
C ALA A 56 -5.92 -3.25 3.45
N GLU A 57 -6.65 -2.76 4.46
CA GLU A 57 -6.65 -1.34 4.84
C GLU A 57 -5.27 -0.88 5.34
N LEU A 58 -4.58 -1.70 6.14
CA LEU A 58 -3.22 -1.40 6.59
C LEU A 58 -2.22 -1.36 5.43
N LEU A 59 -2.35 -2.27 4.47
CA LEU A 59 -1.55 -2.29 3.25
C LEU A 59 -1.81 -1.04 2.41
N GLU A 60 -3.07 -0.66 2.21
CA GLU A 60 -3.45 0.55 1.48
C GLU A 60 -2.92 1.81 2.18
N PHE A 61 -3.04 1.88 3.50
CA PHE A 61 -2.55 3.01 4.30
C PHE A 61 -1.03 3.16 4.19
N LYS A 62 -0.27 2.08 4.44
CA LYS A 62 1.20 2.10 4.36
C LYS A 62 1.72 2.39 2.96
N THR A 63 1.09 1.84 1.92
CA THR A 63 1.49 2.10 0.52
C THR A 63 1.14 3.53 0.08
N ARG A 64 0.04 4.11 0.56
CA ARG A 64 -0.30 5.53 0.32
C ARG A 64 0.73 6.47 0.94
N ASP A 65 1.08 6.23 2.21
CA ASP A 65 2.10 7.01 2.90
C ASP A 65 3.48 6.82 2.27
N GLY A 66 3.79 5.61 1.79
CA GLY A 66 4.99 5.31 1.01
C GLY A 66 5.11 6.15 -0.25
N TRP A 67 4.07 6.21 -1.09
CA TRP A 67 4.06 7.08 -2.27
C TRP A 67 4.19 8.56 -1.93
N SER A 68 3.59 9.01 -0.81
CA SER A 68 3.76 10.40 -0.36
C SER A 68 5.20 10.70 0.06
N ALA A 69 5.87 9.77 0.74
CA ALA A 69 7.27 9.93 1.13
C ALA A 69 8.19 9.96 -0.09
N ILE A 70 8.02 9.00 -1.00
CA ILE A 70 8.75 8.87 -2.26
C ILE A 70 8.65 10.15 -3.08
N THR A 71 7.46 10.73 -3.20
CA THR A 71 7.22 11.92 -4.02
C THR A 71 7.78 13.20 -3.41
N LYS A 72 7.74 13.32 -2.09
CA LYS A 72 8.43 14.40 -1.37
C LYS A 72 9.95 14.33 -1.57
N HIS A 73 10.52 13.13 -1.55
CA HIS A 73 11.96 12.93 -1.73
C HIS A 73 12.41 13.09 -3.19
N SER A 74 11.62 12.65 -4.16
CA SER A 74 11.96 12.80 -5.58
C SER A 74 11.81 14.22 -6.11
N GLY A 75 11.14 15.10 -5.35
CA GLY A 75 10.88 16.48 -5.76
C GLY A 75 9.87 16.60 -6.89
N VAL A 76 9.05 15.57 -7.10
CA VAL A 76 7.98 15.57 -8.11
C VAL A 76 6.82 16.44 -7.63
N LEU A 77 6.20 17.17 -8.56
CA LEU A 77 5.01 17.96 -8.27
C LEU A 77 3.87 17.05 -7.77
N PRO A 78 3.17 17.40 -6.67
CA PRO A 78 2.10 16.57 -6.10
C PRO A 78 1.02 16.17 -7.12
N GLU A 79 0.68 17.08 -8.04
CA GLU A 79 -0.31 16.84 -9.11
C GLU A 79 0.16 15.77 -10.12
N MET A 80 1.47 15.59 -10.26
CA MET A 80 2.08 14.70 -11.24
C MET A 80 2.35 13.29 -10.70
N VAL A 81 2.17 13.08 -9.39
CA VAL A 81 2.42 11.79 -8.72
C VAL A 81 1.61 10.64 -9.33
N LYS A 82 0.34 10.88 -9.67
CA LYS A 82 -0.52 9.87 -10.28
C LYS A 82 0.03 9.41 -11.63
N TYR A 83 0.51 10.34 -12.44
CA TYR A 83 1.08 10.05 -13.75
C TYR A 83 2.46 9.39 -13.62
N MET A 84 3.30 9.84 -12.69
CA MET A 84 4.58 9.18 -12.38
C MET A 84 4.38 7.71 -12.00
N ARG A 85 3.39 7.41 -11.15
CA ARG A 85 3.06 6.01 -10.79
C ARG A 85 2.66 5.19 -12.01
N GLN A 86 1.86 5.77 -12.90
CA GLN A 86 1.43 5.12 -14.14
C GLN A 86 2.62 4.84 -15.07
N GLU A 87 3.51 5.81 -15.27
CA GLU A 87 4.67 5.69 -16.14
C GLU A 87 5.71 4.70 -15.62
N LEU A 88 5.90 4.64 -14.30
CA LEU A 88 6.78 3.64 -13.69
C LEU A 88 6.23 2.21 -13.81
N GLY A 89 4.94 2.04 -14.12
CA GLY A 89 4.29 0.73 -14.12
C GLY A 89 4.43 0.00 -12.78
N ALA A 90 4.66 0.76 -11.71
CA ALA A 90 5.12 0.28 -10.42
C ALA A 90 4.02 0.40 -9.37
N ASN A 91 3.91 -0.63 -8.53
CA ASN A 91 3.12 -0.60 -7.32
C ASN A 91 4.05 -0.69 -6.10
N LEU A 92 3.61 -0.12 -4.99
CA LEU A 92 4.27 -0.38 -3.72
C LEU A 92 3.63 -1.61 -3.10
N SER A 93 4.48 -2.51 -2.64
CA SER A 93 4.11 -3.66 -1.82
C SER A 93 4.90 -3.63 -0.52
N ILE A 94 4.47 -4.43 0.44
CA ILE A 94 5.20 -4.67 1.68
C ILE A 94 5.74 -6.10 1.61
N GLY A 95 7.05 -6.26 1.77
CA GLY A 95 7.71 -7.56 1.83
C GLY A 95 7.40 -8.34 3.11
N GLU A 96 7.81 -9.60 3.14
CA GLU A 96 7.65 -10.47 4.33
C GLU A 96 8.40 -9.93 5.56
N ASP A 97 9.46 -9.16 5.34
CA ASP A 97 10.24 -8.47 6.38
C ASP A 97 9.62 -7.15 6.85
N GLY A 98 8.47 -6.75 6.28
CA GLY A 98 7.78 -5.50 6.58
C GLY A 98 8.37 -4.28 5.86
N SER A 99 9.36 -4.45 4.97
CA SER A 99 9.94 -3.37 4.18
C SER A 99 9.07 -3.00 2.98
N MET A 100 9.16 -1.74 2.53
CA MET A 100 8.50 -1.32 1.27
C MET A 100 9.32 -1.80 0.07
N GLN A 101 8.64 -2.25 -0.97
CA GLN A 101 9.25 -2.76 -2.19
C GLN A 101 8.46 -2.26 -3.40
N PHE A 102 9.17 -1.94 -4.48
CA PHE A 102 8.53 -1.68 -5.77
C PHE A 102 8.30 -2.98 -6.50
N VAL A 103 7.05 -3.23 -6.91
CA VAL A 103 6.68 -4.41 -7.70
C VAL A 103 6.05 -4.01 -9.02
N ASN A 104 6.27 -4.82 -10.05
CA ASN A 104 5.62 -4.68 -11.35
C ASN A 104 4.15 -5.18 -11.27
N ALA A 105 3.44 -5.14 -12.41
CA ALA A 105 2.06 -5.62 -12.51
C ALA A 105 1.91 -7.13 -12.22
N GLU A 106 2.98 -7.92 -12.33
CA GLU A 106 3.02 -9.36 -12.01
C GLU A 106 3.37 -9.62 -10.53
N GLY A 107 3.58 -8.57 -9.73
CA GLY A 107 3.99 -8.68 -8.33
C GLY A 107 5.47 -9.00 -8.12
N LYS A 108 6.31 -8.95 -9.17
CA LYS A 108 7.76 -9.16 -9.06
C LYS A 108 8.46 -7.86 -8.68
N ILE A 109 9.47 -7.96 -7.83
CA ILE A 109 10.30 -6.82 -7.41
C ILE A 109 10.94 -6.17 -8.65
N LEU A 110 10.86 -4.85 -8.71
CA LEU A 110 11.50 -4.05 -9.74
C LEU A 110 13.00 -3.97 -9.49
N THR A 111 13.77 -4.01 -10.57
CA THR A 111 15.23 -3.88 -10.55
C THR A 111 15.65 -2.51 -11.07
N ASP A 112 16.77 -2.00 -10.55
CA ASP A 112 17.41 -0.80 -11.07
C ASP A 112 18.04 -1.05 -12.46
N SER A 113 18.55 0.01 -13.08
CA SER A 113 19.23 -0.06 -14.38
C SER A 113 20.50 -0.93 -14.40
N LYS A 114 20.99 -1.35 -13.22
CA LYS A 114 22.14 -2.24 -13.03
C LYS A 114 21.72 -3.66 -12.63
N GLY A 115 20.42 -3.95 -12.59
CA GLY A 115 19.87 -5.24 -12.22
C GLY A 115 19.84 -5.53 -10.72
N ARG A 116 20.01 -4.53 -9.84
CA ARG A 116 19.80 -4.72 -8.39
C ARG A 116 18.33 -4.65 -8.05
N ASP A 117 17.87 -5.58 -7.24
CA ASP A 117 16.51 -5.56 -6.69
C ASP A 117 16.30 -4.32 -5.81
N LEU A 118 15.16 -3.65 -5.98
CA LEU A 118 14.79 -2.46 -5.23
C LEU A 118 14.02 -2.84 -3.96
N SER A 119 14.70 -3.60 -3.11
CA SER A 119 14.21 -4.12 -1.84
C SER A 119 15.35 -4.28 -0.81
N PRO A 120 15.25 -3.70 0.39
CA PRO A 120 14.22 -2.75 0.83
C PRO A 120 14.33 -1.43 0.05
N LEU A 121 13.21 -0.75 -0.17
CA LEU A 121 13.21 0.51 -0.91
C LEU A 121 13.94 1.61 -0.13
N GLU A 122 15.07 2.08 -0.66
CA GLU A 122 15.78 3.24 -0.13
C GLU A 122 15.34 4.54 -0.84
N VAL A 123 15.59 5.67 -0.18
CA VAL A 123 15.25 6.99 -0.74
C VAL A 123 16.02 7.26 -2.03
N ASP A 124 17.26 6.80 -2.14
CA ASP A 124 18.10 6.99 -3.33
C ASP A 124 17.61 6.14 -4.52
N ASP A 125 16.97 4.99 -4.27
CA ASP A 125 16.42 4.12 -5.31
C ASP A 125 15.24 4.78 -6.04
N VAL A 126 14.47 5.60 -5.33
CA VAL A 126 13.39 6.41 -5.91
C VAL A 126 13.95 7.36 -6.97
N ARG A 127 15.12 7.95 -6.71
CA ARG A 127 15.75 8.85 -7.67
C ARG A 127 16.14 8.09 -8.93
N LEU A 128 16.76 6.92 -8.77
CA LEU A 128 17.19 6.07 -9.88
C LEU A 128 16.02 5.61 -10.75
N LEU A 129 14.90 5.21 -10.13
CA LEU A 129 13.69 4.84 -10.85
C LEU A 129 13.10 6.00 -11.64
N THR A 130 13.09 7.19 -11.03
CA THR A 130 12.48 8.38 -11.62
C THR A 130 13.38 9.08 -12.65
N GLU A 131 14.66 8.74 -12.77
CA GLU A 131 15.57 9.32 -13.77
C GLU A 131 15.07 9.11 -15.21
N SER A 132 14.62 7.90 -15.54
CA SER A 132 14.06 7.60 -16.88
C SER A 132 12.76 8.36 -17.16
N VAL A 133 11.93 8.55 -16.13
CA VAL A 133 10.70 9.35 -16.20
C VAL A 133 11.03 10.83 -16.28
N ARG A 134 12.10 11.29 -15.63
CA ARG A 134 12.57 12.68 -15.64
C ARG A 134 13.07 13.12 -17.01
N GLU A 135 13.75 12.23 -17.72
CA GLU A 135 14.19 12.48 -19.08
C GLU A 135 13.00 12.59 -20.05
N LYS A 136 12.01 11.70 -19.92
CA LYS A 136 10.82 11.68 -20.78
C LYS A 136 9.81 12.79 -20.45
N PHE A 137 9.64 13.10 -19.16
CA PHE A 137 8.61 13.99 -18.64
C PHE A 137 9.21 15.01 -17.65
N PRO A 138 10.06 15.94 -18.11
CA PRO A 138 10.68 16.95 -17.25
C PRO A 138 9.64 17.86 -16.57
N ALA A 139 8.43 17.97 -17.13
CA ALA A 139 7.32 18.73 -16.56
C ALA A 139 6.79 18.17 -15.22
N PHE A 140 7.16 16.95 -14.84
CA PHE A 140 6.78 16.39 -13.53
C PHE A 140 7.56 17.03 -12.37
N TRP A 141 8.67 17.71 -12.66
CA TRP A 141 9.48 18.41 -11.68
C TRP A 141 9.27 19.93 -11.77
N PRO A 142 9.40 20.65 -10.64
CA PRO A 142 9.39 22.10 -10.67
C PRO A 142 10.53 22.60 -11.57
N ARG A 143 10.23 23.57 -12.43
CA ARG A 143 11.26 24.25 -13.22
C ARG A 143 12.10 25.10 -12.27
N PRO A 144 13.44 25.10 -12.40
CA PRO A 144 14.25 26.05 -11.68
C PRO A 144 13.84 27.48 -12.09
N THR A 145 13.39 28.27 -11.11
CA THR A 145 13.05 29.68 -11.29
C THR A 145 14.05 30.55 -10.52
N GLY A 146 14.64 31.53 -11.20
CA GLY A 146 15.66 32.43 -10.66
C GLY A 146 16.69 32.86 -11.70
N THR A 147 17.38 33.98 -11.46
CA THR A 147 18.50 34.47 -12.26
C THR A 147 19.65 33.45 -12.20
N GLY A 148 19.83 32.68 -13.29
CA GLY A 148 20.82 31.60 -13.40
C GLY A 148 20.23 30.21 -13.74
N ALA A 149 18.92 30.08 -13.91
CA ALA A 149 18.31 28.82 -14.33
C ALA A 149 18.71 28.47 -15.77
N VAL A 150 19.40 27.33 -15.95
CA VAL A 150 19.79 26.79 -17.26
C VAL A 150 18.52 26.32 -17.98
N GLY A 151 18.04 27.13 -18.93
CA GLY A 151 16.88 26.81 -19.75
C GLY A 151 17.14 25.60 -20.63
N ASN A 152 16.18 24.67 -20.65
CA ASN A 152 16.16 23.50 -21.52
C ASN A 152 16.35 23.93 -22.99
N GLY A 153 17.49 23.57 -23.58
CA GLY A 153 17.91 24.01 -24.90
C GLY A 153 17.10 23.35 -26.02
N HIS A 154 15.90 23.86 -26.31
CA HIS A 154 15.23 23.68 -27.60
C HIS A 154 14.31 24.88 -27.86
N GLY A 155 14.86 25.92 -28.51
CA GLY A 155 14.08 27.08 -28.93
C GLY A 155 14.93 28.11 -29.66
N ARG A 156 14.86 28.08 -30.99
CA ARG A 156 15.17 29.15 -31.97
C ARG A 156 16.18 30.24 -31.55
N ALA A 157 17.27 30.30 -32.29
CA ALA A 157 18.14 31.46 -32.39
C ALA A 157 17.31 32.75 -32.55
N VAL A 158 17.43 33.66 -31.58
CA VAL A 158 17.11 35.07 -31.77
C VAL A 158 18.36 35.70 -32.40
N PRO A 159 18.27 36.36 -33.57
CA PRO A 159 19.43 37.02 -34.15
C PRO A 159 19.90 38.16 -33.24
N PRO A 160 21.22 38.44 -33.16
CA PRO A 160 21.74 39.51 -32.32
C PRO A 160 21.17 40.85 -32.79
N THR A 161 20.61 41.61 -31.85
CA THR A 161 20.18 42.98 -32.05
C THR A 161 21.43 43.83 -32.34
N PRO A 162 21.45 44.68 -33.39
CA PRO A 162 22.65 45.43 -33.74
C PRO A 162 22.94 46.48 -32.67
N GLU A 163 24.20 46.53 -32.24
CA GLU A 163 24.80 47.60 -31.44
C GLU A 163 24.46 48.95 -32.06
N THR A 164 23.96 49.88 -31.24
CA THR A 164 23.93 51.29 -31.61
C THR A 164 24.65 52.07 -30.53
N ASP A 165 25.77 52.65 -30.94
CA ASP A 165 26.66 53.52 -30.18
C ASP A 165 25.91 54.63 -29.42
N GLU A 166 26.30 54.81 -28.16
CA GLU A 166 26.10 56.02 -27.35
C GLU A 166 26.83 57.22 -27.99
N PRO A 167 26.48 58.51 -27.72
CA PRO A 167 26.68 59.06 -26.37
C PRO A 167 25.87 60.31 -25.91
N ALA A 168 26.00 60.54 -24.59
CA ALA A 168 26.21 61.83 -23.90
C ALA A 168 25.02 62.60 -23.25
N LYS A 169 25.08 62.61 -21.90
CA LYS A 169 25.23 63.77 -20.97
C LYS A 169 24.04 64.23 -20.09
N HIS A 170 24.37 64.31 -18.79
CA HIS A 170 23.88 65.19 -17.69
C HIS A 170 22.39 65.05 -17.30
N GLU A 171 21.94 64.95 -16.03
CA GLU A 171 22.41 65.51 -14.75
C GLU A 171 21.74 64.75 -13.57
N LYS A 172 22.40 64.65 -12.42
CA LYS A 172 21.81 64.26 -11.10
C LYS A 172 21.37 65.55 -10.36
N PRO A 173 20.76 65.48 -9.14
CA PRO A 173 19.65 64.65 -8.65
C PRO A 173 18.60 65.52 -7.89
N ALA A 174 17.43 64.98 -7.53
CA ALA A 174 16.62 65.58 -6.47
C ALA A 174 16.08 64.51 -5.51
N SER A 175 16.64 64.54 -4.31
CA SER A 175 16.12 63.97 -3.07
C SER A 175 14.71 64.46 -2.78
N PHE A 176 13.82 63.59 -2.29
CA PHE A 176 12.93 63.90 -1.17
C PHE A 176 12.48 62.59 -0.53
N GLY A 177 12.85 62.41 0.74
CA GLY A 177 12.33 61.32 1.56
C GLY A 177 10.99 61.69 2.19
N LEU A 178 10.32 60.69 2.74
CA LEU A 178 9.62 60.79 4.01
C LEU A 178 9.45 59.37 4.59
N LYS A 179 9.70 59.30 5.90
CA LYS A 179 9.64 58.13 6.78
C LYS A 179 8.23 57.57 6.90
#